data_AF-A0A017TBM4-F1
#
_entry.id   AF-A0A017TBM4-F1
#
_cell.length_a   1.000
_cell.length_b   1.000
_cell.length_c   1.000
_cell.angle_alpha   90.00
_cell.angle_beta   90.00
_cell.angle_gamma   90.00
#
_symmetry.space_group_name_H-M   'P 1'
#
loop_
_entity.id
_entity.type
_entity.pdbx_description
1 polymer ?
#
loop_
_entity_poly.entity_id
_entity_poly.type
_entity_poly.pdbx_seq_one_letter_code
_entity_poly.pdbx_strand_id
1 'polypeptide(L)'
;MTVKRDLKRIIRARMARTGEPFSKARQHVLRTRRDPQATPPETAGHRVEHAQGEHGRGEHGRGEHGRGEHAQGEHGRGGHAQDEHAPGGHAPGEVAHGEQVQGDAAGGESPEGASAGEASTPPKKRAAVIVEAAVLRRGARSARVRVLATGEEITVRARDLWHVMPGHVVTLALSRRWRQRGHHYAAGEVREARIDVAALGLPPLGVLARGPLLVDATRERMATEQERAMTASLRALLAKSEAPGRVSWEMAEVPARVRREDGDEEDPILASLERKRGGDLAGAVRVLMDLVAREVRCLDAHAHLGNLVFPSYPEHALLHYEIGVALGDHALPPGFTGALPWQIGSNRPFLRCLHGKGLSLWRLGRRDEAARVFERLLWLNPRDEQGAARCFLDIEAGRAWEAI
;
A
#
# COMPACT_ATOMS: atom_id res chain seq x y z
N MET A 1 -35.23 14.04 10.27
CA MET A 1 -34.50 14.12 8.99
C MET A 1 -33.02 14.26 9.29
N THR A 2 -32.17 13.35 8.81
CA THR A 2 -30.75 13.30 9.23
C THR A 2 -29.89 14.35 8.53
N VAL A 3 -28.88 14.89 9.23
CA VAL A 3 -27.93 15.91 8.74
C VAL A 3 -27.27 15.53 7.40
N LYS A 4 -27.05 14.23 7.15
CA LYS A 4 -26.56 13.68 5.88
C LYS A 4 -27.54 13.85 4.70
N ARG A 5 -28.86 13.79 4.95
CA ARG A 5 -29.92 14.00 3.93
C ARG A 5 -30.00 15.46 3.50
N ASP A 6 -29.73 16.38 4.42
CA ASP A 6 -29.75 17.83 4.16
C ASP A 6 -28.52 18.29 3.34
N LEU A 7 -27.33 17.74 3.63
CA LEU A 7 -26.11 18.08 2.89
C LEU A 7 -26.17 17.68 1.40
N LYS A 8 -26.65 16.46 1.09
CA LYS A 8 -26.80 16.01 -0.30
C LYS A 8 -27.80 16.87 -1.08
N ARG A 9 -28.88 17.34 -0.42
CA ARG A 9 -29.87 18.24 -1.01
C ARG A 9 -29.25 19.59 -1.38
N ILE A 10 -28.45 20.17 -0.49
CA ILE A 10 -27.77 21.46 -0.71
C ILE A 10 -26.72 21.35 -1.83
N ILE A 11 -25.96 20.25 -1.88
CA ILE A 11 -24.97 20.01 -2.95
C ILE A 11 -25.67 19.90 -4.32
N ARG A 12 -26.78 19.14 -4.41
CA ARG A 12 -27.54 19.01 -5.66
C ARG A 12 -28.19 20.33 -6.10
N ALA A 13 -28.71 21.11 -5.15
CA ALA A 13 -29.25 22.43 -5.44
C ALA A 13 -28.18 23.39 -5.99
N ARG A 14 -26.94 23.32 -5.46
CA ARG A 14 -25.81 24.08 -6.01
C ARG A 14 -25.45 23.59 -7.43
N MET A 15 -25.33 22.29 -7.65
CA MET A 15 -25.01 21.73 -8.96
C MET A 15 -26.02 22.18 -10.03
N ALA A 16 -27.32 22.16 -9.71
CA ALA A 16 -28.37 22.62 -10.61
C ALA A 16 -28.25 24.14 -10.92
N ARG A 17 -27.78 24.93 -9.95
CA ARG A 17 -27.60 26.38 -10.11
C ARG A 17 -26.31 26.77 -10.82
N THR A 18 -25.22 26.00 -10.67
CA THR A 18 -23.88 26.40 -11.15
C THR A 18 -23.34 25.53 -12.28
N GLY A 19 -23.96 24.38 -12.57
CA GLY A 19 -23.45 23.40 -13.54
C GLY A 19 -22.17 22.68 -13.10
N GLU A 20 -21.68 22.90 -11.88
CA GLU A 20 -20.43 22.31 -11.40
C GLU A 20 -20.57 20.80 -11.13
N PRO A 21 -19.52 19.99 -11.40
CA PRO A 21 -19.53 18.57 -11.05
C PRO A 21 -19.59 18.37 -9.53
N PHE A 22 -20.16 17.23 -9.11
CA PHE A 22 -20.48 16.94 -7.70
C PHE A 22 -19.31 17.13 -6.73
N SER A 23 -18.09 16.76 -7.14
CA SER A 23 -16.87 16.91 -6.32
C SER A 23 -16.57 18.37 -5.97
N LYS A 24 -16.68 19.26 -6.95
CA LYS A 24 -16.44 20.71 -6.82
C LYS A 24 -17.56 21.38 -6.03
N ALA A 25 -18.82 21.03 -6.31
CA ALA A 25 -19.98 21.51 -5.56
C ALA A 25 -19.92 21.07 -4.09
N ARG A 26 -19.47 19.83 -3.81
CA ARG A 26 -19.29 19.31 -2.45
C ARG A 26 -18.20 20.07 -1.68
N GLN A 27 -17.04 20.32 -2.29
CA GLN A 27 -15.98 21.11 -1.65
C GLN A 27 -16.45 22.53 -1.32
N HIS A 28 -17.15 23.19 -2.24
CA HIS A 28 -17.68 24.53 -1.99
C HIS A 28 -18.71 24.56 -0.86
N VAL A 29 -19.67 23.63 -0.84
CA VAL A 29 -20.69 23.56 0.22
C VAL A 29 -20.07 23.21 1.58
N LEU A 30 -19.04 22.37 1.62
CA LEU A 30 -18.32 22.04 2.86
C LEU A 30 -17.44 23.21 3.35
N ARG A 31 -16.88 24.01 2.44
CA ARG A 31 -16.08 25.20 2.78
C ARG A 31 -16.94 26.34 3.31
N THR A 32 -18.10 26.60 2.69
CA THR A 32 -19.08 27.60 3.18
C THR A 32 -19.76 27.21 4.49
N ARG A 33 -19.79 25.91 4.84
CA ARG A 33 -20.27 25.46 6.15
C ARG A 33 -19.22 25.56 7.26
N ARG A 34 -17.93 25.69 6.93
CA ARG A 34 -16.84 25.86 7.89
C ARG A 34 -16.60 27.33 8.25
N ASP A 35 -16.93 28.27 7.35
CA ASP A 35 -16.81 29.71 7.59
C ASP A 35 -18.11 30.43 7.19
N PRO A 36 -18.97 30.80 8.15
CA PRO A 36 -20.18 31.59 7.88
C PRO A 36 -19.93 33.02 7.40
N GLN A 37 -18.67 33.51 7.39
CA GLN A 37 -18.32 34.91 7.13
C GLN A 37 -17.44 35.18 5.89
N ALA A 38 -17.24 34.21 4.99
CA ALA A 38 -16.44 34.46 3.79
C ALA A 38 -17.27 35.13 2.66
N THR A 39 -17.24 36.47 2.60
CA THR A 39 -17.62 37.28 1.42
C THR A 39 -16.58 37.16 0.29
N PRO A 40 -16.97 37.35 -0.99
CA PRO A 40 -16.06 37.20 -2.14
C PRO A 40 -15.13 38.42 -2.31
N PRO A 41 -14.00 38.29 -3.04
CA PRO A 41 -12.94 39.29 -3.02
C PRO A 41 -13.20 40.45 -4.00
N GLU A 42 -13.00 41.67 -3.51
CA GLU A 42 -12.77 42.86 -4.33
C GLU A 42 -11.27 43.04 -4.64
N THR A 43 -11.03 43.64 -5.79
CA THR A 43 -9.76 43.92 -6.46
C THR A 43 -8.96 45.10 -5.87
N ALA A 44 -7.71 45.23 -6.34
CA ALA A 44 -6.69 46.26 -6.08
C ALA A 44 -5.87 46.00 -4.79
N GLY A 45 -4.54 45.97 -4.77
CA GLY A 45 -3.53 46.49 -5.68
C GLY A 45 -2.70 47.52 -4.92
N HIS A 46 -1.52 47.14 -4.38
CA HIS A 46 -0.35 48.02 -4.32
C HIS A 46 0.91 47.30 -3.83
N ARG A 47 2.00 47.71 -4.48
CA ARG A 47 3.42 47.38 -4.38
C ARG A 47 4.07 48.28 -3.36
N VAL A 48 4.96 47.78 -2.49
CA VAL A 48 6.14 48.53 -1.99
C VAL A 48 7.26 47.55 -1.61
N GLU A 49 8.47 47.87 -2.09
CA GLU A 49 9.78 47.25 -1.83
C GLU A 49 10.42 47.75 -0.52
N HIS A 50 11.60 47.19 -0.18
CA HIS A 50 12.76 47.72 0.57
C HIS A 50 13.28 46.65 1.55
N ALA A 51 14.46 46.06 1.35
CA ALA A 51 15.86 46.55 1.42
C ALA A 51 16.52 45.93 2.67
N GLN A 52 17.42 44.96 2.49
CA GLN A 52 18.89 45.06 2.57
C GLN A 52 19.46 45.22 4.00
N GLY A 53 20.45 44.36 4.31
CA GLY A 53 21.31 44.44 5.49
C GLY A 53 22.35 43.31 5.48
N GLU A 54 23.47 43.56 4.80
CA GLU A 54 24.70 42.75 4.82
C GLU A 54 25.46 42.93 6.13
N HIS A 55 26.11 41.88 6.66
CA HIS A 55 27.43 41.97 7.30
C HIS A 55 28.12 40.60 7.25
N GLY A 56 29.41 40.61 6.91
CA GLY A 56 30.16 39.42 6.53
C GLY A 56 31.34 39.03 7.43
N ARG A 57 32.01 37.99 6.92
CA ARG A 57 33.37 37.46 7.15
C ARG A 57 33.68 36.65 8.42
N GLY A 58 34.22 35.47 8.13
CA GLY A 58 35.06 34.64 9.00
C GLY A 58 35.38 33.30 8.34
N GLU A 59 36.47 33.24 7.56
CA GLU A 59 37.05 31.99 7.03
C GLU A 59 37.79 31.25 8.14
N HIS A 60 37.55 29.94 8.33
CA HIS A 60 38.56 28.98 8.81
C HIS A 60 38.18 27.53 8.46
N GLY A 61 39.12 26.83 7.80
CA GLY A 61 39.51 25.45 8.15
C GLY A 61 38.62 24.29 7.71
N ARG A 62 39.09 23.54 6.71
CA ARG A 62 38.57 22.24 6.25
C ARG A 62 38.49 21.18 7.37
N GLY A 63 37.40 20.41 7.35
CA GLY A 63 37.30 19.08 7.94
C GLY A 63 36.21 18.29 7.20
N GLU A 64 36.61 17.23 6.49
CA GLU A 64 35.71 16.37 5.73
C GLU A 64 34.83 15.54 6.68
N HIS A 65 33.53 15.81 6.67
CA HIS A 65 32.53 14.94 7.28
C HIS A 65 31.48 14.59 6.24
N GLY A 66 31.43 13.31 5.87
CA GLY A 66 30.35 12.73 5.08
C GLY A 66 29.02 12.94 5.80
N ARG A 67 28.13 13.71 5.18
CA ARG A 67 26.76 13.92 5.66
C ARG A 67 25.99 12.62 5.58
N GLY A 68 25.72 12.02 6.75
CA GLY A 68 24.61 11.09 6.90
C GLY A 68 23.30 11.85 6.75
N GLU A 69 22.43 11.36 5.88
CA GLU A 69 21.08 11.88 5.74
C GLU A 69 20.28 11.57 7.02
N HIS A 70 20.17 12.59 7.88
CA HIS A 70 19.23 12.59 8.99
C HIS A 70 17.82 12.82 8.44
N ALA A 71 17.08 11.73 8.21
CA ALA A 71 15.63 11.81 8.23
C ALA A 71 15.19 11.90 9.70
N GLN A 72 15.11 13.13 10.20
CA GLN A 72 14.42 13.42 11.46
C GLN A 72 12.94 13.02 11.28
N GLY A 73 12.54 11.96 11.95
CA GLY A 73 11.13 11.68 12.20
C GLY A 73 10.61 12.76 13.13
N GLU A 74 9.67 13.57 12.63
CA GLU A 74 8.95 14.53 13.47
C GLU A 74 8.19 13.75 14.54
N HIS A 75 8.67 13.86 15.78
CA HIS A 75 7.91 13.49 16.97
C HIS A 75 6.78 14.50 17.15
N GLY A 76 5.56 14.10 16.79
CA GLY A 76 4.35 14.77 17.24
C GLY A 76 4.19 14.59 18.75
N ARG A 77 4.47 15.63 19.53
CA ARG A 77 3.93 15.78 20.89
C ARG A 77 2.43 16.05 20.78
N GLY A 78 1.65 15.25 21.49
CA GLY A 78 0.20 15.38 21.56
C GLY A 78 -0.24 16.68 22.23
N GLY A 79 -1.32 17.23 21.69
CA GLY A 79 -2.22 18.17 22.35
C GLY A 79 -3.65 17.63 22.18
N HIS A 80 -4.33 17.44 23.30
CA HIS A 80 -5.63 16.79 23.46
C HIS A 80 -6.79 17.46 22.72
N ALA A 81 -7.71 16.64 22.19
CA ALA A 81 -9.18 16.80 22.19
C ALA A 81 -9.79 15.50 21.63
N GLN A 82 -10.17 14.55 22.49
CA GLN A 82 -11.55 14.24 22.88
C GLN A 82 -12.50 13.91 21.71
N ASP A 83 -12.80 12.61 21.63
CA ASP A 83 -14.14 12.02 21.52
C ASP A 83 -14.97 12.18 20.22
N GLU A 84 -15.10 11.11 19.44
CA GLU A 84 -16.28 10.19 19.44
C GLU A 84 -16.44 9.41 18.12
N HIS A 85 -16.78 8.13 18.28
CA HIS A 85 -16.82 7.07 17.29
C HIS A 85 -18.07 7.03 16.38
N ALA A 86 -17.83 6.64 15.11
CA ALA A 86 -18.57 5.64 14.31
C ALA A 86 -20.06 5.88 13.91
N PRO A 87 -20.69 5.05 13.03
CA PRO A 87 -20.15 3.98 12.18
C PRO A 87 -20.50 4.09 10.67
N GLY A 88 -19.75 3.33 9.88
CA GLY A 88 -20.20 2.30 8.92
C GLY A 88 -21.34 2.59 7.93
N GLY A 89 -21.13 2.17 6.68
CA GLY A 89 -22.22 1.98 5.71
C GLY A 89 -21.72 1.75 4.29
N HIS A 90 -21.40 0.49 3.98
CA HIS A 90 -21.23 0.00 2.61
C HIS A 90 -22.55 0.07 1.82
N ALA A 91 -22.41 0.09 0.48
CA ALA A 91 -23.25 -0.52 -0.57
C ALA A 91 -23.43 0.44 -1.78
N PRO A 92 -23.87 -0.05 -2.95
CA PRO A 92 -23.05 -0.63 -4.00
C PRO A 92 -23.14 0.17 -5.32
N GLY A 93 -22.45 -0.31 -6.36
CA GLY A 93 -22.19 0.43 -7.59
C GLY A 93 -23.37 0.67 -8.54
N GLU A 94 -23.09 1.45 -9.58
CA GLU A 94 -23.88 1.48 -10.81
C GLU A 94 -22.96 1.77 -12.00
N VAL A 95 -23.19 0.98 -13.04
CA VAL A 95 -22.43 0.93 -14.29
C VAL A 95 -23.02 1.98 -15.22
N ALA A 96 -22.22 2.95 -15.66
CA ALA A 96 -22.64 3.86 -16.72
C ALA A 96 -22.45 3.18 -18.09
N HIS A 97 -23.58 3.03 -18.79
CA HIS A 97 -23.66 2.74 -20.21
C HIS A 97 -22.88 3.78 -21.03
N GLY A 98 -22.06 3.30 -21.96
CA GLY A 98 -21.43 4.11 -23.01
C GLY A 98 -22.33 4.18 -24.23
N GLU A 99 -22.39 5.39 -24.79
CA GLU A 99 -23.13 5.82 -25.98
C GLU A 99 -22.95 4.91 -27.20
N GLN A 100 -24.06 4.62 -27.88
CA GLN A 100 -24.07 4.14 -29.25
C GLN A 100 -24.16 5.34 -30.19
N VAL A 101 -23.19 5.42 -31.10
CA VAL A 101 -23.17 6.33 -32.24
C VAL A 101 -24.13 5.81 -33.29
N GLN A 102 -25.02 6.70 -33.72
CA GLN A 102 -26.04 6.50 -34.75
C GLN A 102 -25.37 6.53 -36.13
N GLY A 103 -25.52 5.45 -36.89
CA GLY A 103 -25.12 5.34 -38.28
C GLY A 103 -26.34 5.00 -39.13
N ASP A 104 -26.56 5.82 -40.15
CA ASP A 104 -27.71 5.78 -41.06
C ASP A 104 -27.86 4.45 -41.81
N ALA A 105 -29.10 3.99 -41.95
CA ALA A 105 -29.48 2.94 -42.89
C ALA A 105 -30.66 3.41 -43.75
N ALA A 106 -30.43 3.45 -45.05
CA ALA A 106 -31.41 3.66 -46.10
C ALA A 106 -32.45 2.52 -46.14
N GLY A 107 -33.69 2.89 -46.46
CA GLY A 107 -34.81 1.97 -46.60
C GLY A 107 -34.77 1.13 -47.88
N GLY A 108 -35.53 0.03 -47.87
CA GLY A 108 -35.74 -0.84 -49.02
C GLY A 108 -36.36 -2.18 -48.64
N GLU A 109 -37.69 -2.16 -48.50
CA GLU A 109 -38.70 -3.21 -48.81
C GLU A 109 -38.47 -4.70 -48.50
N SER A 110 -39.51 -5.26 -47.85
CA SER A 110 -39.77 -6.69 -47.62
C SER A 110 -40.04 -7.47 -48.92
N PRO A 111 -39.96 -8.80 -48.83
CA PRO A 111 -41.18 -9.56 -49.10
C PRO A 111 -41.49 -10.64 -48.05
N GLU A 112 -42.79 -10.89 -47.90
CA GLU A 112 -43.39 -11.96 -47.13
C GLU A 112 -43.02 -13.35 -47.67
N GLY A 113 -42.85 -14.29 -46.75
CA GLY A 113 -42.66 -15.71 -47.06
C GLY A 113 -42.62 -16.53 -45.78
N ALA A 114 -43.74 -17.16 -45.44
CA ALA A 114 -43.92 -18.01 -44.28
C ALA A 114 -43.01 -19.25 -44.31
N SER A 115 -42.37 -19.57 -43.18
CA SER A 115 -42.12 -20.96 -42.78
C SER A 115 -41.82 -21.00 -41.28
N ALA A 116 -42.60 -21.83 -40.56
CA ALA A 116 -42.38 -22.14 -39.16
C ALA A 116 -41.02 -22.85 -38.99
N GLY A 117 -40.08 -22.20 -38.31
CA GLY A 117 -38.76 -22.74 -38.01
C GLY A 117 -38.39 -22.47 -36.56
N GLU A 118 -38.40 -23.55 -35.78
CA GLU A 118 -37.74 -23.81 -34.50
C GLU A 118 -37.38 -22.61 -33.60
N ALA A 119 -37.95 -22.61 -32.40
CA ALA A 119 -37.49 -21.82 -31.28
C ALA A 119 -35.98 -22.01 -31.08
N SER A 120 -35.20 -21.03 -31.51
CA SER A 120 -33.77 -20.92 -31.26
C SER A 120 -33.54 -21.00 -29.75
N THR A 121 -33.01 -22.14 -29.30
CA THR A 121 -32.57 -22.31 -27.92
C THR A 121 -31.52 -21.24 -27.64
N PRO A 122 -31.63 -20.45 -26.56
CA PRO A 122 -30.63 -19.43 -26.26
C PRO A 122 -29.25 -20.09 -26.19
N PRO A 123 -28.18 -19.47 -26.72
CA PRO A 123 -26.88 -20.10 -26.80
C PRO A 123 -26.46 -20.54 -25.39
N LYS A 124 -26.23 -21.85 -25.21
CA LYS A 124 -25.77 -22.42 -23.95
C LYS A 124 -24.54 -21.63 -23.52
N LYS A 125 -24.61 -20.92 -22.38
CA LYS A 125 -23.45 -20.24 -21.78
C LYS A 125 -22.33 -21.26 -21.69
N ARG A 126 -21.23 -21.04 -22.43
CA ARG A 126 -20.04 -21.87 -22.32
C ARG A 126 -19.64 -21.94 -20.86
N ALA A 127 -19.42 -23.15 -20.34
CA ALA A 127 -18.96 -23.34 -18.98
C ALA A 127 -17.65 -22.57 -18.78
N ALA A 128 -17.55 -21.84 -17.67
CA ALA A 128 -16.35 -21.08 -17.36
C ALA A 128 -15.18 -22.04 -17.12
N VAL A 129 -14.02 -21.73 -17.69
CA VAL A 129 -12.79 -22.49 -17.49
C VAL A 129 -12.13 -22.00 -16.21
N ILE A 130 -11.90 -22.90 -15.25
CA ILE A 130 -11.23 -22.58 -13.99
C ILE A 130 -9.73 -22.70 -14.17
N VAL A 131 -8.98 -21.66 -13.79
CA VAL A 131 -7.51 -21.67 -13.82
C VAL A 131 -6.94 -21.06 -12.54
N GLU A 132 -5.80 -21.55 -12.09
CA GLU A 132 -4.97 -20.89 -11.08
C GLU A 132 -3.93 -20.01 -11.76
N ALA A 133 -3.73 -18.79 -11.25
CA ALA A 133 -2.76 -17.86 -11.83
C ALA A 133 -2.08 -16.99 -10.77
N ALA A 134 -0.78 -16.74 -10.94
CA ALA A 134 -0.04 -15.74 -10.19
C ALA A 134 -0.34 -14.34 -10.73
N VAL A 135 -0.64 -13.39 -9.84
CA VAL A 135 -0.89 -12.00 -10.22
C VAL A 135 0.45 -11.29 -10.39
N LEU A 136 0.69 -10.76 -11.59
CA LEU A 136 1.90 -10.00 -11.92
C LEU A 136 1.64 -8.50 -11.80
N ARG A 137 0.48 -8.04 -12.25
CA ARG A 137 0.11 -6.62 -12.21
C ARG A 137 -1.39 -6.44 -12.02
N ARG A 138 -1.76 -5.43 -11.24
CA ARG A 138 -3.15 -5.01 -11.05
C ARG A 138 -3.39 -3.63 -11.67
N GLY A 139 -4.39 -3.55 -12.55
CA GLY A 139 -5.00 -2.31 -13.02
C GLY A 139 -6.40 -2.14 -12.42
N ALA A 140 -7.10 -1.08 -12.81
CA ALA A 140 -8.43 -0.78 -12.25
C ALA A 140 -9.52 -1.81 -12.62
N ARG A 141 -9.47 -2.38 -13.84
CA ARG A 141 -10.46 -3.33 -14.38
C ARG A 141 -9.82 -4.55 -15.04
N SER A 142 -8.53 -4.73 -14.85
CA SER A 142 -7.78 -5.83 -15.43
C SER A 142 -6.59 -6.20 -14.57
N ALA A 143 -6.22 -7.47 -14.58
CA ALA A 143 -4.98 -7.96 -14.00
C ALA A 143 -4.17 -8.70 -15.07
N ARG A 144 -2.85 -8.48 -15.11
CA ARG A 144 -1.93 -9.36 -15.84
C ARG A 144 -1.55 -10.47 -14.89
N VAL A 145 -1.75 -11.70 -15.34
CA VAL A 145 -1.51 -12.91 -14.55
C VAL A 145 -0.69 -13.91 -15.35
N ARG A 146 0.04 -14.78 -14.67
CA ARG A 146 0.69 -15.96 -15.24
C ARG A 146 -0.06 -17.20 -14.78
N VAL A 147 -0.66 -17.93 -15.71
CA VAL A 147 -1.35 -19.19 -15.41
C VAL A 147 -0.33 -20.19 -14.88
N LEU A 148 -0.57 -20.76 -13.70
CA LEU A 148 0.41 -21.59 -13.00
C LEU A 148 0.73 -22.87 -13.78
N ALA A 149 -0.30 -23.52 -14.32
CA ALA A 149 -0.16 -24.81 -15.01
C ALA A 149 0.60 -24.72 -16.35
N THR A 150 0.57 -23.56 -17.03
CA THR A 150 1.09 -23.42 -18.40
C THR A 150 2.22 -22.39 -18.52
N GLY A 151 2.42 -21.54 -17.51
CA GLY A 151 3.31 -20.38 -17.59
C GLY A 151 2.81 -19.27 -18.53
N GLU A 152 1.64 -19.45 -19.16
CA GLU A 152 1.07 -18.48 -20.10
C GLU A 152 0.69 -17.19 -19.38
N GLU A 153 1.18 -16.06 -19.89
CA GLU A 153 0.75 -14.76 -19.39
C GLU A 153 -0.47 -14.24 -20.13
N ILE A 154 -1.50 -13.89 -19.37
CA ILE A 154 -2.77 -13.38 -19.90
C ILE A 154 -3.20 -12.11 -19.16
N THR A 155 -3.81 -11.18 -19.89
CA THR A 155 -4.49 -10.03 -19.28
C THR A 155 -5.97 -10.34 -19.10
N VAL A 156 -6.39 -10.49 -17.85
CA VAL A 156 -7.77 -10.84 -17.49
C VAL A 156 -8.53 -9.57 -17.16
N ARG A 157 -9.61 -9.31 -17.90
CA ARG A 157 -10.62 -8.32 -17.52
C ARG A 157 -11.55 -8.96 -16.50
N ALA A 158 -11.55 -8.42 -15.29
CA ALA A 158 -12.38 -8.90 -14.20
C ALA A 158 -13.01 -7.72 -13.45
N ARG A 159 -14.19 -7.97 -12.88
CA ARG A 159 -14.80 -7.07 -11.91
C ARG A 159 -14.14 -7.32 -10.55
N ASP A 160 -14.14 -6.30 -9.68
CA ASP A 160 -13.73 -6.42 -8.28
C ASP A 160 -12.28 -6.90 -8.01
N LEU A 161 -11.29 -6.24 -8.60
CA LEU A 161 -9.86 -6.54 -8.39
C LEU A 161 -9.22 -5.81 -7.18
N TRP A 162 -10.02 -5.22 -6.31
CA TRP A 162 -9.51 -4.38 -5.22
C TRP A 162 -8.79 -5.19 -4.13
N HIS A 163 -9.17 -6.46 -3.94
CA HIS A 163 -8.56 -7.41 -2.99
C HIS A 163 -7.40 -8.23 -3.58
N VAL A 164 -6.96 -7.92 -4.81
CA VAL A 164 -5.98 -8.71 -5.55
C VAL A 164 -4.73 -7.89 -5.79
N MET A 165 -3.57 -8.29 -5.25
CA MET A 165 -2.31 -7.57 -5.45
C MET A 165 -1.28 -8.45 -6.16
N PRO A 166 -0.29 -7.85 -6.86
CA PRO A 166 0.85 -8.60 -7.37
C PRO A 166 1.51 -9.44 -6.27
N GLY A 167 1.79 -10.72 -6.55
CA GLY A 167 2.25 -11.70 -5.56
C GLY A 167 1.15 -12.60 -4.96
N HIS A 168 -0.13 -12.30 -5.18
CA HIS A 168 -1.21 -13.26 -4.92
C HIS A 168 -1.23 -14.38 -5.96
N VAL A 169 -1.72 -15.55 -5.53
CA VAL A 169 -2.27 -16.58 -6.40
C VAL A 169 -3.79 -16.47 -6.39
N VAL A 170 -4.40 -16.47 -7.56
CA VAL A 170 -5.84 -16.34 -7.74
C VAL A 170 -6.43 -17.53 -8.47
N THR A 171 -7.62 -17.93 -8.06
CA THR A 171 -8.47 -18.85 -8.81
C THR A 171 -9.42 -18.03 -9.68
N LEU A 172 -9.31 -18.19 -11.00
CA LEU A 172 -10.07 -17.44 -11.99
C LEU A 172 -11.08 -18.33 -12.68
N ALA A 173 -12.32 -17.85 -12.82
CA ALA A 173 -13.30 -18.43 -13.71
C ALA A 173 -13.38 -17.61 -15.01
N LEU A 174 -12.79 -18.15 -16.08
CA LEU A 174 -12.70 -17.49 -17.38
C LEU A 174 -13.93 -17.83 -18.23
N SER A 175 -14.67 -16.79 -18.63
CA SER A 175 -15.84 -16.92 -19.50
C SER A 175 -15.50 -16.79 -20.99
N ARG A 176 -14.43 -16.06 -21.30
CA ARG A 176 -13.97 -15.82 -22.68
C ARG A 176 -12.46 -15.65 -22.73
N ARG A 177 -11.82 -16.19 -23.76
CA ARG A 177 -10.40 -15.94 -24.10
C ARG A 177 -10.29 -15.45 -25.53
N TRP A 178 -9.35 -14.55 -25.81
CA TRP A 178 -9.08 -14.07 -27.17
C TRP A 178 -7.63 -13.61 -27.27
N ARG A 179 -7.13 -13.51 -28.51
CA ARG A 179 -5.81 -12.95 -28.82
C ARG A 179 -5.99 -11.61 -29.53
N GLN A 180 -5.23 -10.59 -29.15
CA GLN A 180 -5.25 -9.28 -29.79
C GLN A 180 -3.84 -8.71 -29.84
N ARG A 181 -3.37 -8.31 -31.03
CA ARG A 181 -2.02 -7.77 -31.24
C ARG A 181 -0.92 -8.65 -30.62
N GLY A 182 -1.01 -9.97 -30.79
CA GLY A 182 -0.05 -10.93 -30.25
C GLY A 182 -0.19 -11.24 -28.75
N HIS A 183 -1.00 -10.48 -27.99
CA HIS A 183 -1.20 -10.71 -26.55
C HIS A 183 -2.45 -11.54 -26.26
N HIS A 184 -2.38 -12.30 -25.18
CA HIS A 184 -3.45 -13.17 -24.71
C HIS A 184 -4.32 -12.44 -23.68
N TYR A 185 -5.63 -12.48 -23.91
CA TYR A 185 -6.61 -11.83 -23.05
C TYR A 185 -7.69 -12.80 -22.63
N ALA A 186 -8.27 -12.53 -21.46
CA ALA A 186 -9.45 -13.22 -20.99
C ALA A 186 -10.43 -12.25 -20.33
N ALA A 187 -11.68 -12.69 -20.22
CA ALA A 187 -12.69 -12.07 -19.39
C ALA A 187 -13.17 -13.11 -18.39
N GLY A 188 -13.33 -12.71 -17.14
CA GLY A 188 -13.67 -13.63 -16.07
C GLY A 188 -13.86 -12.92 -14.75
N GLU A 189 -13.84 -13.72 -13.70
CA GLU A 189 -14.07 -13.30 -12.31
C GLU A 189 -13.06 -14.01 -11.41
N VAL A 190 -12.61 -13.28 -10.39
CA VAL A 190 -11.75 -13.82 -9.34
C VAL A 190 -12.65 -14.49 -8.32
N ARG A 191 -12.45 -15.79 -8.10
CA ARG A 191 -13.20 -16.56 -7.10
C ARG A 191 -12.52 -16.55 -5.74
N GLU A 192 -11.20 -16.57 -5.76
CA GLU A 192 -10.36 -16.62 -4.57
C GLU A 192 -9.04 -15.90 -4.85
N ALA A 193 -8.49 -15.26 -3.82
CA ALA A 193 -7.14 -14.73 -3.81
C ALA A 193 -6.47 -15.17 -2.51
N ARG A 194 -5.27 -15.72 -2.63
CA ARG A 194 -4.46 -16.19 -1.49
C ARG A 194 -3.00 -15.81 -1.68
N ILE A 195 -2.24 -15.87 -0.58
CA ILE A 195 -0.78 -15.80 -0.61
C ILE A 195 -0.26 -17.23 -0.62
N ASP A 196 0.42 -17.60 -1.69
CA ASP A 196 1.00 -18.94 -1.88
C ASP A 196 2.35 -18.78 -2.58
N VAL A 197 3.37 -18.47 -1.78
CA VAL A 197 4.71 -18.12 -2.28
C VAL A 197 5.34 -19.31 -3.03
N ALA A 198 5.10 -20.54 -2.56
CA ALA A 198 5.59 -21.74 -3.20
C ALA A 198 5.02 -21.89 -4.63
N ALA A 199 3.71 -21.67 -4.80
CA ALA A 199 3.07 -21.73 -6.11
C ALA A 199 3.53 -20.63 -7.09
N LEU A 200 4.12 -19.53 -6.60
CA LEU A 200 4.74 -18.54 -7.49
C LEU A 200 5.95 -19.12 -8.22
N GLY A 201 6.60 -20.16 -7.68
CA GLY A 201 7.78 -20.79 -8.30
C GLY A 201 8.97 -19.85 -8.44
N LEU A 202 9.10 -18.88 -7.51
CA LEU A 202 10.19 -17.93 -7.48
C LEU A 202 11.28 -18.42 -6.51
N PRO A 203 12.57 -18.23 -6.81
CA PRO A 203 13.61 -18.58 -5.86
C PRO A 203 13.51 -17.70 -4.61
N PRO A 204 13.73 -18.26 -3.40
CA PRO A 204 13.73 -17.47 -2.16
C PRO A 204 14.80 -16.38 -2.20
N LEU A 205 14.63 -15.35 -1.38
CA LEU A 205 15.68 -14.34 -1.19
C LEU A 205 16.90 -15.01 -0.53
N GLY A 206 18.09 -14.49 -0.82
CA GLY A 206 19.30 -14.92 -0.11
C GLY A 206 19.25 -14.49 1.36
N VAL A 207 19.78 -15.33 2.25
CA VAL A 207 19.97 -14.99 3.66
C VAL A 207 21.38 -15.37 4.09
N LEU A 208 22.07 -14.47 4.79
CA LEU A 208 23.46 -14.61 5.17
C LEU A 208 23.64 -14.37 6.66
N ALA A 209 24.25 -15.31 7.38
CA ALA A 209 24.66 -15.08 8.76
C ALA A 209 25.82 -14.07 8.80
N ARG A 210 25.72 -13.07 9.68
CA ARG A 210 26.73 -12.01 9.87
C ARG A 210 27.55 -12.17 11.15
N GLY A 211 27.19 -13.13 12.00
CA GLY A 211 27.87 -13.43 13.26
C GLY A 211 27.00 -13.13 14.47
N PRO A 212 27.56 -13.09 15.69
CA PRO A 212 26.80 -12.82 16.91
C PRO A 212 25.98 -11.53 16.82
N LEU A 213 24.77 -11.55 17.37
CA LEU A 213 23.95 -10.36 17.52
C LEU A 213 24.65 -9.41 18.50
N LEU A 214 24.99 -8.21 18.03
CA LEU A 214 25.53 -7.16 18.87
C LEU A 214 24.39 -6.50 19.65
N VAL A 215 24.40 -6.68 20.97
CA VAL A 215 23.53 -5.95 21.90
C VAL A 215 24.29 -4.74 22.44
N ASP A 216 23.66 -3.57 22.43
CA ASP A 216 24.29 -2.34 22.88
C ASP A 216 24.19 -2.20 24.40
N ALA A 217 25.30 -2.45 25.09
CA ALA A 217 25.39 -2.34 26.55
C ALA A 217 25.10 -0.93 27.08
N THR A 218 25.10 0.13 26.23
CA THR A 218 24.66 1.46 26.69
C THR A 218 23.15 1.56 26.94
N ARG A 219 22.34 0.63 26.40
CA ARG A 219 20.92 0.50 26.74
C ARG A 219 20.73 0.07 28.20
N GLU A 220 21.64 -0.75 28.74
CA GLU A 220 21.66 -1.13 30.17
C GLU A 220 21.88 0.07 31.10
N ARG A 221 22.43 1.19 30.60
CA ARG A 221 22.76 2.38 31.42
C ARG A 221 21.71 3.49 31.38
N MET A 222 20.79 3.50 30.42
CA MET A 222 19.86 4.63 30.16
C MET A 222 18.39 4.35 30.49
N ALA A 223 18.01 3.15 30.96
CA ALA A 223 16.61 2.73 30.92
C ALA A 223 15.97 2.33 32.27
N THR A 224 16.48 2.76 33.42
CA THR A 224 15.88 2.37 34.71
C THR A 224 14.47 2.94 34.98
N GLU A 225 14.04 4.00 34.29
CA GLU A 225 12.69 4.60 34.47
C GLU A 225 11.72 4.22 33.34
N GLN A 226 12.21 4.20 32.09
CA GLN A 226 11.43 3.77 30.92
C GLN A 226 11.11 2.25 30.98
N GLU A 227 12.04 1.41 31.47
CA GLU A 227 11.79 -0.03 31.69
C GLU A 227 10.87 -0.33 32.85
N ARG A 228 10.76 0.57 33.85
CA ARG A 228 9.79 0.44 34.94
C ARG A 228 8.36 0.67 34.45
N ALA A 229 8.18 1.51 33.43
CA ALA A 229 6.89 1.73 32.77
C ALA A 229 6.49 0.60 31.81
N MET A 230 7.40 -0.32 31.47
CA MET A 230 7.12 -1.47 30.61
C MET A 230 6.37 -2.57 31.35
N THR A 231 5.43 -3.20 30.66
CA THR A 231 4.77 -4.42 31.12
C THR A 231 5.79 -5.55 31.33
N ALA A 232 5.46 -6.48 32.24
CA ALA A 232 6.32 -7.63 32.51
C ALA A 232 6.52 -8.52 31.27
N SER A 233 5.49 -8.61 30.41
CA SER A 233 5.52 -9.32 29.12
C SER A 233 6.56 -8.71 28.17
N LEU A 234 6.53 -7.40 27.95
CA LEU A 234 7.47 -6.74 27.05
C LEU A 234 8.91 -6.82 27.58
N ARG A 235 9.12 -6.64 28.89
CA ARG A 235 10.46 -6.80 29.50
C ARG A 235 11.01 -8.21 29.28
N ALA A 236 10.18 -9.23 29.49
CA ALA A 236 10.58 -10.62 29.27
C ALA A 236 10.86 -10.91 27.78
N LEU A 237 10.09 -10.32 26.86
CA LEU A 237 10.34 -10.43 25.43
C LEU A 237 11.68 -9.83 25.04
N LEU A 238 11.97 -8.58 25.45
CA LEU A 238 13.22 -7.92 25.11
C LEU A 238 14.43 -8.68 25.66
N ALA A 239 14.38 -9.10 26.93
CA ALA A 239 15.43 -9.89 27.55
C ALA A 239 15.72 -11.20 26.79
N LYS A 240 14.67 -11.90 26.30
CA LYS A 240 14.85 -13.10 25.48
C LYS A 240 15.40 -12.76 24.09
N SER A 241 14.94 -11.67 23.49
CA SER A 241 15.38 -11.23 22.17
C SER A 241 16.83 -10.72 22.18
N GLU A 242 17.35 -10.29 23.32
CA GLU A 242 18.74 -9.85 23.48
C GLU A 242 19.62 -10.95 24.08
N ALA A 243 19.11 -12.17 24.21
CA ALA A 243 19.83 -13.28 24.84
C ALA A 243 21.17 -13.56 24.14
N PRO A 244 22.24 -13.85 24.91
CA PRO A 244 23.53 -14.25 24.35
C PRO A 244 23.41 -15.46 23.42
N GLY A 245 24.23 -15.48 22.37
CA GLY A 245 24.27 -16.60 21.42
C GLY A 245 23.31 -16.48 20.24
N ARG A 246 22.46 -15.45 20.20
CA ARG A 246 21.69 -15.13 18.98
C ARG A 246 22.62 -14.68 17.85
N VAL A 247 22.28 -15.06 16.63
CA VAL A 247 23.03 -14.71 15.42
C VAL A 247 22.30 -13.59 14.68
N SER A 248 23.04 -12.59 14.21
CA SER A 248 22.57 -11.58 13.27
C SER A 248 22.59 -12.13 11.85
N TRP A 249 21.54 -11.86 11.09
CA TRP A 249 21.38 -12.27 9.72
C TRP A 249 21.10 -11.06 8.83
N GLU A 250 21.44 -11.22 7.56
CA GLU A 250 21.14 -10.29 6.50
C GLU A 250 20.27 -10.97 5.45
N MET A 251 19.15 -10.34 5.10
CA MET A 251 18.36 -10.68 3.93
C MET A 251 18.91 -9.95 2.71
N ALA A 252 19.04 -10.66 1.58
CA ALA A 252 19.52 -10.07 0.35
C ALA A 252 18.52 -9.04 -0.21
N GLU A 253 19.04 -7.94 -0.74
CA GLU A 253 18.24 -6.95 -1.43
C GLU A 253 17.80 -7.46 -2.80
N VAL A 254 16.52 -7.28 -3.12
CA VAL A 254 15.92 -7.72 -4.39
C VAL A 254 15.08 -6.58 -4.98
N PRO A 255 15.31 -6.16 -6.25
CA PRO A 255 16.46 -6.54 -7.06
C PRO A 255 17.78 -6.10 -6.38
N ALA A 256 18.87 -6.82 -6.65
CA ALA A 256 20.17 -6.41 -6.13
C ALA A 256 20.50 -5.01 -6.68
N ARG A 257 21.00 -4.10 -5.84
CA ARG A 257 21.53 -2.81 -6.31
C ARG A 257 22.72 -3.06 -7.22
N VAL A 258 22.49 -3.00 -8.54
CA VAL A 258 23.58 -2.98 -9.51
C VAL A 258 24.08 -1.55 -9.57
N ARG A 259 25.28 -1.31 -9.05
CA ARG A 259 25.99 -0.05 -9.27
C ARG A 259 26.47 -0.06 -10.72
N ARG A 260 25.69 0.51 -11.64
CA ARG A 260 26.08 0.63 -13.04
C ARG A 260 27.13 1.74 -13.17
N GLU A 261 28.13 1.51 -14.02
CA GLU A 261 29.22 2.47 -14.28
C GLU A 261 28.71 3.79 -14.89
N ASP A 262 27.52 3.77 -15.50
CA ASP A 262 26.96 4.88 -16.28
C ASP A 262 25.99 5.79 -15.50
N GLY A 263 25.78 5.59 -14.20
CA GLY A 263 25.11 6.55 -13.31
C GLY A 263 23.60 6.82 -13.48
N ASP A 264 22.97 6.41 -14.59
CA ASP A 264 21.68 6.96 -15.04
C ASP A 264 20.41 6.10 -14.79
N GLU A 265 20.50 4.94 -14.13
CA GLU A 265 19.27 4.18 -13.80
C GLU A 265 18.68 4.66 -12.47
N GLU A 266 17.57 5.41 -12.57
CA GLU A 266 16.82 5.95 -11.44
C GLU A 266 16.32 4.82 -10.52
N ASP A 267 16.74 4.80 -9.25
CA ASP A 267 16.24 3.85 -8.24
C ASP A 267 14.71 4.00 -8.15
N PRO A 268 13.92 2.98 -8.55
CA PRO A 268 12.46 3.13 -8.61
C PRO A 268 11.82 3.41 -7.25
N ILE A 269 12.47 3.02 -6.14
CA ILE A 269 12.01 3.36 -4.80
C ILE A 269 12.18 4.86 -4.55
N LEU A 270 13.34 5.42 -4.89
CA LEU A 270 13.60 6.86 -4.78
C LEU A 270 12.68 7.67 -5.70
N ALA A 271 12.53 7.26 -6.96
CA ALA A 271 11.62 7.89 -7.93
C ALA A 271 10.17 7.93 -7.41
N SER A 272 9.70 6.84 -6.79
CA SER A 272 8.38 6.79 -6.16
C SER A 272 8.28 7.75 -4.97
N LEU A 273 9.29 7.83 -4.12
CA LEU A 273 9.32 8.74 -2.97
C LEU A 273 9.33 10.21 -3.39
N GLU A 274 10.10 10.56 -4.43
CA GLU A 274 10.13 11.92 -4.99
C GLU A 274 8.79 12.33 -5.57
N ARG A 275 8.14 11.45 -6.34
CA ARG A 275 6.77 11.67 -6.83
C ARG A 275 5.79 11.89 -5.69
N LYS A 276 5.86 11.07 -4.64
CA LYS A 276 5.04 11.24 -3.43
C LYS A 276 5.27 12.63 -2.80
N ARG A 277 6.53 13.05 -2.64
CA ARG A 277 6.89 14.37 -2.09
C ARG A 277 6.37 15.51 -2.97
N GLY A 278 6.39 15.34 -4.29
CA GLY A 278 5.79 16.27 -5.25
C GLY A 278 4.26 16.21 -5.36
N GLY A 279 3.57 15.36 -4.59
CA GLY A 279 2.11 15.21 -4.60
C GLY A 279 1.54 14.27 -5.67
N ASP A 280 2.38 13.68 -6.53
CA ASP A 280 2.00 12.69 -7.54
C ASP A 280 1.89 11.28 -6.95
N LEU A 281 0.86 11.06 -6.12
CA LEU A 281 0.60 9.74 -5.53
C LEU A 281 0.31 8.66 -6.58
N ALA A 282 -0.37 9.02 -7.66
CA ALA A 282 -0.72 8.08 -8.73
C ALA A 282 0.53 7.60 -9.50
N GLY A 283 1.48 8.51 -9.77
CA GLY A 283 2.77 8.16 -10.34
C GLY A 283 3.63 7.35 -9.38
N ALA A 284 3.69 7.71 -8.10
CA ALA A 284 4.41 6.93 -7.08
C ALA A 284 3.93 5.47 -7.04
N VAL A 285 2.61 5.25 -6.96
CA VAL A 285 2.02 3.90 -7.00
C VAL A 285 2.34 3.18 -8.32
N ARG A 286 2.34 3.89 -9.45
CA ARG A 286 2.61 3.29 -10.77
C ARG A 286 4.04 2.77 -10.88
N VAL A 287 5.02 3.55 -10.43
CA VAL A 287 6.45 3.17 -10.42
C VAL A 287 6.63 1.88 -9.62
N LEU A 288 6.06 1.81 -8.42
CA LEU A 288 6.19 0.61 -7.58
C LEU A 288 5.41 -0.59 -8.15
N MET A 289 4.23 -0.38 -8.73
CA MET A 289 3.48 -1.45 -9.41
C MET A 289 4.24 -2.00 -10.63
N ASP A 290 4.97 -1.14 -11.36
CA ASP A 290 5.84 -1.55 -12.45
C ASP A 290 7.06 -2.34 -11.94
N LEU A 291 7.65 -1.94 -10.81
CA LEU A 291 8.74 -2.67 -10.16
C LEU A 291 8.29 -4.06 -9.69
N VAL A 292 7.19 -4.17 -8.94
CA VAL A 292 6.68 -5.47 -8.46
C VAL A 292 6.25 -6.37 -9.63
N ALA A 293 5.76 -5.81 -10.74
CA ALA A 293 5.41 -6.59 -11.92
C ALA A 293 6.62 -7.23 -12.62
N ARG A 294 7.82 -6.65 -12.45
CA ARG A 294 9.09 -7.19 -12.97
C ARG A 294 9.76 -8.12 -11.98
N GLU A 295 9.75 -7.74 -10.70
CA GLU A 295 10.38 -8.48 -9.61
C GLU A 295 9.43 -8.49 -8.40
N VAL A 296 8.58 -9.53 -8.34
CA VAL A 296 7.57 -9.71 -7.29
C VAL A 296 8.20 -9.83 -5.90
N ARG A 297 9.45 -10.30 -5.81
CA ARG A 297 10.17 -10.49 -4.55
C ARG A 297 10.73 -9.19 -3.96
N CYS A 298 10.55 -8.05 -4.63
CA CYS A 298 11.00 -6.77 -4.11
C CYS A 298 10.19 -6.36 -2.87
N LEU A 299 10.70 -6.71 -1.70
CA LEU A 299 10.06 -6.43 -0.42
C LEU A 299 9.89 -4.92 -0.18
N ASP A 300 10.84 -4.11 -0.66
CA ASP A 300 10.79 -2.66 -0.43
C ASP A 300 9.67 -2.03 -1.24
N ALA A 301 9.41 -2.53 -2.45
CA ALA A 301 8.26 -2.09 -3.24
C ALA A 301 6.93 -2.44 -2.58
N HIS A 302 6.79 -3.65 -1.99
CA HIS A 302 5.61 -4.01 -1.20
C HIS A 302 5.45 -3.13 0.05
N ALA A 303 6.53 -2.89 0.79
CA ALA A 303 6.51 -2.00 1.95
C ALA A 303 6.07 -0.58 1.56
N HIS A 304 6.63 -0.03 0.48
CA HIS A 304 6.31 1.32 0.02
C HIS A 304 4.90 1.42 -0.60
N LEU A 305 4.42 0.40 -1.31
CA LEU A 305 3.03 0.34 -1.77
C LEU A 305 2.05 0.35 -0.60
N GLY A 306 2.30 -0.47 0.43
CA GLY A 306 1.54 -0.46 1.67
C GLY A 306 1.54 0.92 2.32
N ASN A 307 2.70 1.55 2.45
CA ASN A 307 2.85 2.88 3.07
C ASN A 307 2.08 3.98 2.32
N LEU A 308 2.02 3.91 0.98
CA LEU A 308 1.29 4.89 0.17
C LEU A 308 -0.22 4.81 0.38
N VAL A 309 -0.77 3.60 0.55
CA VAL A 309 -2.22 3.39 0.64
C VAL A 309 -2.73 3.33 2.08
N PHE A 310 -1.88 2.98 3.05
CA PHE A 310 -2.22 2.83 4.47
C PHE A 310 -3.05 3.98 5.06
N PRO A 311 -2.74 5.27 4.81
CA PRO A 311 -3.52 6.36 5.40
C PRO A 311 -5.01 6.32 5.04
N SER A 312 -5.33 5.88 3.81
CA SER A 312 -6.70 5.86 3.29
C SER A 312 -7.37 4.49 3.33
N TYR A 313 -6.59 3.42 3.15
CA TYR A 313 -7.09 2.06 2.92
C TYR A 313 -6.21 1.03 3.67
N PRO A 314 -6.29 0.94 5.00
CA PRO A 314 -5.48 0.02 5.79
C PRO A 314 -5.69 -1.46 5.39
N GLU A 315 -6.89 -1.84 4.95
CA GLU A 315 -7.18 -3.18 4.44
C GLU A 315 -6.45 -3.50 3.13
N HIS A 316 -6.21 -2.49 2.28
CA HIS A 316 -5.42 -2.66 1.06
C HIS A 316 -3.92 -2.64 1.36
N ALA A 317 -3.50 -1.81 2.31
CA ALA A 317 -2.10 -1.78 2.76
C ALA A 317 -1.69 -3.12 3.36
N LEU A 318 -2.57 -3.72 4.16
CA LEU A 318 -2.37 -5.03 4.76
C LEU A 318 -2.01 -6.09 3.71
N LEU A 319 -2.67 -6.12 2.56
CA LEU A 319 -2.37 -7.08 1.49
C LEU A 319 -0.93 -6.97 0.99
N HIS A 320 -0.43 -5.75 0.76
CA HIS A 320 0.96 -5.54 0.36
C HIS A 320 1.95 -6.00 1.43
N TYR A 321 1.69 -5.64 2.69
CA TYR A 321 2.55 -6.02 3.79
C TYR A 321 2.54 -7.54 4.02
N GLU A 322 1.39 -8.21 3.91
CA GLU A 322 1.29 -9.66 4.06
C GLU A 322 2.03 -10.42 2.96
N ILE A 323 1.96 -9.94 1.71
CA ILE A 323 2.74 -10.50 0.61
C ILE A 323 4.24 -10.32 0.87
N GLY A 324 4.68 -9.12 1.27
CA GLY A 324 6.07 -8.85 1.60
C GLY A 324 6.57 -9.70 2.77
N VAL A 325 5.77 -9.87 3.82
CA VAL A 325 6.10 -10.75 4.95
C VAL A 325 6.20 -12.20 4.49
N ALA A 326 5.25 -12.71 3.70
CA ALA A 326 5.29 -14.09 3.24
C ALA A 326 6.50 -14.39 2.33
N LEU A 327 6.88 -13.43 1.47
CA LEU A 327 8.07 -13.54 0.62
C LEU A 327 9.36 -13.55 1.44
N GLY A 328 9.46 -12.69 2.47
CA GLY A 328 10.59 -12.69 3.39
C GLY A 328 10.65 -13.95 4.27
N ASP A 329 9.50 -14.43 4.73
CA ASP A 329 9.38 -15.67 5.53
C ASP A 329 9.84 -16.89 4.75
N HIS A 330 9.51 -16.94 3.46
CA HIS A 330 9.94 -18.01 2.57
C HIS A 330 11.47 -18.07 2.39
N ALA A 331 12.17 -16.96 2.64
CA ALA A 331 13.63 -16.90 2.60
C ALA A 331 14.31 -17.36 3.90
N LEU A 332 13.58 -17.36 5.02
CA LEU A 332 14.12 -17.75 6.31
C LEU A 332 14.11 -19.28 6.46
N PRO A 333 15.15 -19.88 7.08
CA PRO A 333 15.16 -21.31 7.33
C PRO A 333 14.05 -21.72 8.31
N PRO A 334 13.53 -22.96 8.22
CA PRO A 334 12.57 -23.47 9.20
C PRO A 334 13.09 -23.34 10.63
N GLY A 335 12.25 -22.84 11.54
CA GLY A 335 12.63 -22.64 12.95
C GLY A 335 13.64 -21.51 13.17
N PHE A 336 13.72 -20.53 12.27
CA PHE A 336 14.63 -19.38 12.39
C PHE A 336 14.55 -18.69 13.77
N THR A 337 15.67 -18.70 14.50
CA THR A 337 15.82 -18.06 15.82
C THR A 337 16.73 -16.82 15.79
N GLY A 338 17.31 -16.52 14.63
CA GLY A 338 18.20 -15.38 14.41
C GLY A 338 17.50 -14.02 14.51
N ALA A 339 18.30 -12.97 14.50
CA ALA A 339 17.85 -11.58 14.43
C ALA A 339 18.14 -11.01 13.04
N LEU A 340 17.34 -10.02 12.64
CA LEU A 340 17.53 -9.19 11.45
C LEU A 340 17.68 -7.74 11.92
N PRO A 341 18.89 -7.30 12.33
CA PRO A 341 19.09 -5.95 12.85
C PRO A 341 18.80 -4.87 11.81
N TRP A 342 18.18 -3.77 12.22
CA TRP A 342 17.87 -2.61 11.37
C TRP A 342 19.10 -1.90 10.79
N GLN A 343 20.24 -2.00 11.47
CA GLN A 343 21.52 -1.42 11.04
C GLN A 343 21.97 -2.00 9.68
N ILE A 344 21.61 -3.25 9.42
CA ILE A 344 21.84 -3.88 8.12
C ILE A 344 20.74 -3.40 7.17
N GLY A 345 21.09 -2.49 6.27
CA GLY A 345 20.12 -1.76 5.44
C GLY A 345 19.19 -2.66 4.63
N SER A 346 19.68 -3.79 4.16
CA SER A 346 18.95 -4.78 3.36
C SER A 346 17.89 -5.57 4.15
N ASN A 347 17.92 -5.53 5.49
CA ASN A 347 16.85 -6.09 6.33
C ASN A 347 15.61 -5.17 6.42
N ARG A 348 15.79 -3.86 6.24
CA ARG A 348 14.74 -2.85 6.49
C ARG A 348 13.47 -3.09 5.68
N PRO A 349 13.50 -3.50 4.39
CA PRO A 349 12.28 -3.80 3.64
C PRO A 349 11.37 -4.83 4.31
N PHE A 350 11.93 -5.94 4.79
CA PHE A 350 11.18 -6.99 5.47
C PHE A 350 10.62 -6.50 6.82
N LEU A 351 11.46 -5.82 7.60
CA LEU A 351 11.06 -5.24 8.88
C LEU A 351 9.97 -4.17 8.73
N ARG A 352 9.99 -3.37 7.65
CA ARG A 352 8.92 -2.42 7.30
C ARG A 352 7.63 -3.13 6.93
N CYS A 353 7.69 -4.25 6.21
CA CYS A 353 6.50 -5.05 5.92
C CYS A 353 5.87 -5.59 7.21
N LEU A 354 6.66 -6.14 8.14
CA LEU A 354 6.17 -6.57 9.45
C LEU A 354 5.54 -5.41 10.24
N HIS A 355 6.23 -4.28 10.33
CA HIS A 355 5.70 -3.12 11.04
C HIS A 355 4.40 -2.62 10.43
N GLY A 356 4.36 -2.41 9.12
CA GLY A 356 3.16 -1.98 8.40
C GLY A 356 1.99 -2.96 8.55
N LYS A 357 2.26 -4.28 8.54
CA LYS A 357 1.27 -5.31 8.85
C LYS A 357 0.70 -5.12 10.26
N GLY A 358 1.55 -4.92 11.25
CA GLY A 358 1.14 -4.67 12.64
C GLY A 358 0.24 -3.43 12.77
N LEU A 359 0.65 -2.31 12.19
CA LEU A 359 -0.15 -1.07 12.20
C LEU A 359 -1.50 -1.24 11.49
N SER A 360 -1.51 -1.95 10.35
CA SER A 360 -2.74 -2.21 9.59
C SER A 360 -3.70 -3.09 10.36
N LEU A 361 -3.22 -4.18 10.97
CA LEU A 361 -4.04 -5.04 11.82
C LEU A 361 -4.61 -4.28 13.00
N TRP A 362 -3.79 -3.45 13.66
CA TRP A 362 -4.23 -2.67 14.81
C TRP A 362 -5.30 -1.65 14.45
N ARG A 363 -5.09 -0.90 13.36
CA ARG A 363 -6.08 0.05 12.84
C ARG A 363 -7.38 -0.61 12.37
N LEU A 364 -7.32 -1.87 11.97
CA LEU A 364 -8.50 -2.68 11.63
C LEU A 364 -9.14 -3.36 12.86
N GLY A 365 -8.69 -3.04 14.08
CA GLY A 365 -9.22 -3.60 15.33
C GLY A 365 -8.76 -5.04 15.64
N ARG A 366 -7.89 -5.63 14.81
CA ARG A 366 -7.33 -6.99 14.96
C ARG A 366 -6.15 -6.97 15.94
N ARG A 367 -6.41 -6.53 17.18
CA ARG A 367 -5.41 -6.24 18.21
C ARG A 367 -4.50 -7.41 18.55
N ASP A 368 -5.06 -8.60 18.77
CA ASP A 368 -4.26 -9.78 19.12
C ASP A 368 -3.30 -10.19 18.00
N GLU A 369 -3.73 -10.05 16.75
CA GLU A 369 -2.88 -10.31 15.59
C GLU A 369 -1.79 -9.25 15.45
N ALA A 370 -2.13 -7.98 15.67
CA ALA A 370 -1.16 -6.89 15.68
C ALA A 370 -0.09 -7.09 16.76
N ALA A 371 -0.50 -7.45 17.99
CA ALA A 371 0.41 -7.73 19.10
C ALA A 371 1.42 -8.84 18.75
N ARG A 372 0.95 -9.96 18.16
CA ARG A 372 1.82 -11.04 17.69
C ARG A 372 2.81 -10.60 16.62
N VAL A 373 2.40 -9.70 15.72
CA VAL A 373 3.29 -9.16 14.68
C VAL A 373 4.36 -8.25 15.30
N PHE A 374 4.00 -7.40 16.27
CA PHE A 374 4.98 -6.56 16.96
C PHE A 374 5.91 -7.36 17.87
N GLU A 375 5.40 -8.38 18.55
CA GLU A 375 6.23 -9.35 19.30
C GLU A 375 7.28 -9.98 18.38
N ARG A 376 6.84 -10.47 17.22
CA ARG A 376 7.74 -11.03 16.21
C ARG A 376 8.75 -10.00 15.69
N LEU A 377 8.32 -8.76 15.47
CA LEU A 377 9.20 -7.70 15.00
C LEU A 377 10.30 -7.37 16.03
N LEU A 378 9.95 -7.32 17.32
CA LEU A 378 10.91 -7.13 18.42
C LEU A 378 11.85 -8.32 18.58
N TRP A 379 11.35 -9.54 18.38
CA TRP A 379 12.21 -10.73 18.33
C TRP A 379 13.26 -10.63 17.21
N LEU A 380 12.86 -10.18 16.03
CA LEU A 380 13.77 -10.05 14.88
C LEU A 380 14.70 -8.83 15.01
N ASN A 381 14.20 -7.71 15.53
CA ASN A 381 14.93 -6.45 15.65
C ASN A 381 14.83 -5.87 17.08
N PRO A 382 15.62 -6.38 18.03
CA PRO A 382 15.49 -6.02 19.46
C PRO A 382 15.71 -4.55 19.79
N ARG A 383 16.53 -3.85 18.99
CA ARG A 383 16.83 -2.42 19.20
C ARG A 383 15.66 -1.50 18.89
N ASP A 384 14.63 -2.02 18.24
CA ASP A 384 13.34 -1.37 18.03
C ASP A 384 13.40 0.04 17.42
N GLU A 385 14.20 0.23 16.37
CA GLU A 385 14.30 1.51 15.65
C GLU A 385 12.97 1.95 15.02
N GLN A 386 12.01 1.05 14.91
CA GLN A 386 10.69 1.30 14.32
C GLN A 386 9.63 1.69 15.35
N GLY A 387 9.89 1.51 16.65
CA GLY A 387 8.94 1.82 17.72
C GLY A 387 7.82 0.79 17.90
N ALA A 388 8.08 -0.47 17.55
CA ALA A 388 7.19 -1.61 17.75
C ALA A 388 6.87 -1.85 19.24
N ALA A 389 7.82 -1.59 20.16
CA ALA A 389 7.60 -1.75 21.60
C ALA A 389 6.52 -0.80 22.11
N ARG A 390 6.50 0.45 21.61
CA ARG A 390 5.44 1.41 21.92
C ARG A 390 4.09 0.91 21.41
N CYS A 391 4.03 0.47 20.15
CA CYS A 391 2.80 -0.08 19.56
C CYS A 391 2.28 -1.29 20.36
N PHE A 392 3.17 -2.18 20.77
CA PHE A 392 2.85 -3.33 21.60
C PHE A 392 2.24 -2.92 22.95
N LEU A 393 2.85 -1.96 23.65
CA LEU A 393 2.34 -1.44 24.93
C LEU A 393 0.97 -0.76 24.78
N ASP A 394 0.78 0.00 23.71
CA ASP A 394 -0.48 0.65 23.40
C ASP A 394 -1.60 -0.38 23.18
N ILE A 395 -1.30 -1.47 22.47
CA ILE A 395 -2.23 -2.58 22.26
C ILE A 395 -2.53 -3.32 23.58
N GLU A 396 -1.52 -3.63 24.39
CA GLU A 396 -1.71 -4.29 25.70
C GLU A 396 -2.56 -3.43 26.64
N ALA A 397 -2.39 -2.11 26.59
CA ALA A 397 -3.22 -1.16 27.34
C ALA A 397 -4.63 -0.97 26.76
N GLY A 398 -4.97 -1.70 25.68
CA GLY A 398 -6.28 -1.66 25.04
C GLY A 398 -6.55 -0.38 24.23
N ARG A 399 -5.54 0.44 23.94
CA ARG A 399 -5.71 1.67 23.16
C ARG A 399 -6.07 1.34 21.70
N ALA A 400 -7.05 2.07 21.18
CA ALA A 400 -7.35 2.06 19.76
C ALA A 400 -6.26 2.81 18.99
N TRP A 401 -6.09 2.45 17.72
CA TRP A 401 -5.13 3.13 16.83
C TRP A 401 -5.37 4.63 16.76
N GLU A 402 -6.63 5.07 16.71
CA GLU A 402 -7.03 6.47 16.56
C GLU A 402 -6.72 7.34 17.79
N ALA A 403 -6.38 6.73 18.92
CA ALA A 403 -6.11 7.44 20.17
C ALA A 403 -4.65 7.91 20.30
N ILE A 404 -3.86 7.79 19.22
CA ILE A 404 -2.40 7.91 19.20
C ILE A 404 -2.00 8.71 17.97
#